data_AF-A0A7W8BW74-F1
#
_entry.id   AF-A0A7W8BW74-F1
#
_cell.length_a   1.000
_cell.length_b   1.000
_cell.length_c   1.000
_cell.angle_alpha   90.00
_cell.angle_beta   90.00
_cell.angle_gamma   90.00
#
_symmetry.space_group_name_H-M   'P 1'
#
loop_
_entity.id
_entity.type
_entity.pdbx_description
1 polymer ?
#
loop_
_entity_poly.entity_id
_entity_poly.type
_entity_poly.pdbx_seq_one_letter_code
_entity_poly.pdbx_strand_id
1 'polypeptide(L)' 'MPEALAVRLARMAYTVPGQNLTIPLDRVPTRPHSGVLLAGIR' A
#
# COMPACT_ATOMS: atom_id res chain seq x y z
N MET A 1 -20.29 -1.44 -10.30
CA MET A 1 -19.51 -0.20 -10.54
C MET A 1 -18.27 -0.23 -9.66
N PRO A 2 -17.09 -0.54 -10.22
CA PRO A 2 -15.83 -0.54 -9.48
C PRO A 2 -15.55 0.81 -8.80
N GLU A 3 -16.14 1.92 -9.28
CA GLU A 3 -16.04 3.23 -8.64
C GLU A 3 -16.53 3.23 -7.19
N ALA A 4 -17.66 2.57 -6.89
CA ALA A 4 -18.23 2.55 -5.53
C ALA A 4 -17.32 1.81 -4.53
N LEU A 5 -16.60 0.78 -4.99
CA LEU A 5 -15.63 0.06 -4.18
C LEU A 5 -14.35 0.89 -4.00
N ALA A 6 -13.85 1.53 -5.05
CA ALA A 6 -12.67 2.39 -5.00
C ALA A 6 -12.86 3.54 -3.99
N VAL A 7 -14.03 4.19 -3.98
CA VAL A 7 -14.35 5.26 -3.03
C VAL A 7 -14.41 4.75 -1.58
N ARG A 8 -14.97 3.55 -1.36
CA ARG A 8 -14.99 2.94 -0.01
C ARG A 8 -13.59 2.60 0.48
N LEU A 9 -12.75 2.02 -0.38
CA LEU A 9 -11.37 1.69 -0.06
C LEU A 9 -10.54 2.95 0.23
N ALA A 10 -10.78 4.04 -0.50
CA ALA A 10 -10.10 5.32 -0.29
C ALA A 10 -10.41 5.98 1.08
N ARG A 11 -11.53 5.60 1.71
CA ARG A 11 -11.96 6.14 3.01
C ARG A 11 -11.61 5.24 4.19
N MET A 12 -11.06 4.06 3.93
CA MET A 12 -10.76 3.08 4.97
C MET A 12 -9.58 3.56 5.79
N ALA A 13 -9.70 3.53 7.11
CA ALA A 13 -8.59 3.89 7.99
C ALA A 13 -7.62 2.71 8.09
N TYR A 14 -6.32 3.00 8.06
CA TYR A 14 -5.26 2.01 8.18
C TYR A 14 -4.02 2.63 8.82
N THR A 15 -3.14 1.77 9.30
CA THR A 15 -1.82 2.14 9.78
C THR A 15 -0.73 1.52 8.90
N VAL A 16 0.42 2.19 8.85
CA VAL A 16 1.62 1.69 8.17
C VAL A 16 2.63 1.34 9.25
N PRO A 17 2.85 0.05 9.56
CA PRO A 17 3.86 -0.35 10.55
C PRO A 17 5.26 -0.03 10.04
N GLY A 18 6.24 0.02 10.95
CA GLY A 18 7.65 0.15 10.60
C GLY A 18 8.07 -0.95 9.62
N GLN A 19 8.53 -0.57 8.44
CA GLN A 19 8.88 -1.49 7.35
C GLN A 19 9.88 -0.86 6.40
N ASN A 20 10.59 -1.69 5.63
CA ASN A 20 11.53 -1.20 4.61
C ASN A 20 10.78 -0.75 3.35
N LEU A 21 10.58 0.56 3.22
CA LEU A 21 9.93 1.19 2.07
C LEU A 21 10.90 1.64 0.98
N THR A 22 12.20 1.32 1.07
CA THR A 22 13.16 1.69 0.04
C THR A 22 12.75 1.09 -1.31
N ILE A 23 12.75 1.93 -2.35
CA ILE A 23 12.41 1.57 -3.73
C ILE A 23 13.72 1.42 -4.51
N PRO A 24 14.17 0.20 -4.84
CA PRO A 24 15.32 -0.01 -5.70
C PRO A 24 14.96 0.39 -7.14
N LEU A 25 15.76 1.28 -7.74
CA LEU A 25 15.58 1.82 -9.10
C LEU A 25 16.40 1.07 -10.15
N ASP A 26 17.19 0.09 -9.74
CA ASP A 26 18.12 -0.70 -10.56
C ASP A 26 17.51 -2.01 -11.09
N ARG A 27 16.26 -2.33 -10.72
CA ARG A 27 15.58 -3.57 -11.09
C ARG A 27 14.14 -3.33 -11.54
N VAL A 28 13.66 -4.17 -12.47
CA VAL A 28 12.30 -4.10 -13.00
C VAL A 28 11.55 -5.42 -12.70
N PRO A 29 10.33 -5.36 -12.15
CA PRO A 29 9.56 -4.16 -11.78
C PRO A 29 10.08 -3.51 -10.49
N THR A 30 10.06 -2.18 -10.45
CA THR A 30 10.38 -1.42 -9.24
C THR A 30 9.23 -1.53 -8.24
N ARG A 31 9.52 -2.06 -7.04
CA ARG A 31 8.57 -2.18 -5.92
C ARG A 31 9.31 -1.93 -4.60
N PRO A 32 8.65 -1.32 -3.58
CA PRO A 32 9.23 -1.22 -2.23
C PRO A 32 9.66 -2.59 -1.72
N HIS A 33 10.75 -2.67 -0.96
CA HIS A 33 11.24 -3.95 -0.41
C HIS A 33 10.19 -4.71 0.40
N SER A 34 9.36 -4.01 1.18
CA SER A 34 8.28 -4.61 1.96
C SER A 34 7.04 -5.00 1.16
N GLY A 35 6.89 -4.51 -0.08
CA GLY A 35 5.66 -4.65 -0.85
C GLY A 35 4.48 -3.82 -0.32
N VAL A 36 4.72 -2.89 0.62
CA VAL A 36 3.70 -2.06 1.32
C VAL A 36 2.75 -2.90 2.17
N LEU A 37 3.05 -2.97 3.47
CA LEU A 37 2.21 -3.61 4.48
C LEU A 37 1.27 -2.59 5.09
N LEU A 38 -0.02 -2.92 5.13
CA LEU A 38 -1.06 -2.17 5.82
C LEU A 38 -1.53 -2.98 7.02
N ALA A 39 -1.82 -2.30 8.13
CA ALA A 39 -2.35 -2.91 9.35
C ALA A 39 -3.53 -2.10 9.88
N GLY A 40 -4.26 -2.66 10.85
CA GLY A 40 -5.30 -1.93 11.57
C GLY A 40 -6.44 -1.39 10.69
N ILE A 41 -6.79 -2.12 9.63
CA ILE A 41 -7.86 -1.80 8.68
C ILE A 41 -9.19 -1.57 9.42
N ARG A 42 -9.82 -0.40 9.23
CA ARG A 42 -11.08 0.01 9.88
C ARG A 42 -12.03 0.73 8.91
#